data_AF-A0A0K1RZE7-F1
#
_entry.id   AF-A0A0K1RZE7-F1
#
_cell.length_a   1.000
_cell.length_b   1.000
_cell.length_c   1.000
_cell.angle_alpha   90.00
_cell.angle_beta   90.00
_cell.angle_gamma   90.00
#
_symmetry.space_group_name_H-M   'P 1'
#
loop_
_entity.id
_entity.type
_entity.pdbx_description
1 polymer ?
#
loop_
_entity_poly.entity_id
_entity_poly.type
_entity_poly.pdbx_seq_one_letter_code
_entity_poly.pdbx_strand_id
1 'polypeptide(L)'
;MGDGAIYGSQDYTNGDDYQFRTIDLNAAAISALTAKSGQAFALGGLLTTLDTLSNEEYVFGYSQGLVGDVQLILNTGPTKSISIAKTTDGKEAGSVSSVFTLTRTGDLSSALTVNYTLAGTATPGVDYTNPGAGKATFAAGFSKATITLPTKDDLLSDPSETIITKITAPAGYTISGPDTATATILDNDGNSGNDNLVGTSLADALAGVGGNDTLSGLAGNDTLNGGAGNDNLNGGAGNDNLTGGLGKDTLTGSTGLDTLTYNSLGESLLSGFDVIQGYSGTGASLDRINAPGSIAPITLTASKGTASNLSAAAIQAVLTATKFAANTAAAFKVTGQSGTFIALNNGVAGFQAASDAIIQLSGYNIAAATPVVVI
;
A
#
# COMPACT_ATOMS: atom_id res chain seq x y z
N MET A 1 -7.37 11.03 -71.29
CA MET A 1 -7.23 9.83 -70.46
C MET A 1 -5.74 9.58 -70.25
N GLY A 2 -5.30 9.37 -69.01
CA GLY A 2 -3.89 9.13 -68.64
C GLY A 2 -3.31 10.29 -67.83
N ASP A 3 -3.00 10.18 -66.54
CA ASP A 3 -2.87 9.00 -65.69
C ASP A 3 -3.44 9.16 -64.27
N GLY A 4 -3.97 10.33 -63.88
CA GLY A 4 -4.52 10.51 -62.54
C GLY A 4 -3.52 10.22 -61.42
N ALA A 5 -2.21 10.34 -61.69
CA ALA A 5 -1.19 10.04 -60.71
C ALA A 5 -1.20 11.09 -59.59
N ILE A 6 -1.53 10.65 -58.38
CA ILE A 6 -1.24 11.34 -57.13
C ILE A 6 0.28 11.22 -56.93
N TYR A 7 1.00 12.34 -56.95
CA TYR A 7 2.48 12.32 -56.91
C TYR A 7 3.05 12.06 -55.51
N GLY A 8 2.22 12.21 -54.49
CA GLY A 8 2.57 11.95 -53.10
C GLY A 8 1.41 12.33 -52.18
N SER A 9 1.39 11.73 -51.00
CA SER A 9 0.61 12.24 -49.88
C SER A 9 1.47 12.26 -48.64
N GLN A 10 1.37 13.33 -47.86
CA GLN A 10 2.11 13.45 -46.61
C GLN A 10 1.15 13.79 -45.47
N ASP A 11 1.32 13.10 -44.34
CA ASP A 11 0.54 13.35 -43.13
C ASP A 11 1.33 14.29 -42.21
N TYR A 12 0.64 15.25 -41.60
CA TYR A 12 1.17 16.27 -40.71
C TYR A 12 0.33 16.36 -39.44
N THR A 13 0.91 16.87 -38.35
CA THR A 13 0.19 17.20 -37.12
C THR A 13 0.50 18.64 -36.74
N ASN A 14 -0.52 19.46 -36.45
CA ASN A 14 -0.35 20.85 -36.05
C ASN A 14 -0.17 21.00 -34.52
N GLY A 15 -0.02 22.22 -34.01
CA GLY A 15 0.15 22.49 -32.57
C GLY A 15 -1.05 22.13 -31.69
N ASP A 16 -2.23 21.94 -32.29
CA ASP A 16 -3.49 21.56 -31.63
C ASP A 16 -3.82 20.06 -31.73
N ASP A 17 -2.82 19.22 -32.05
CA ASP A 17 -2.95 17.76 -32.16
C ASP A 17 -3.91 17.26 -33.26
N TYR A 18 -4.23 18.08 -34.28
CA TYR A 18 -5.01 17.64 -35.44
C TYR A 18 -4.12 17.07 -36.54
N GLN A 19 -4.56 15.96 -37.17
CA GLN A 19 -3.88 15.38 -38.33
C GLN A 19 -4.40 15.99 -39.62
N PHE A 20 -3.46 16.41 -40.47
CA PHE A 20 -3.75 16.89 -41.81
C PHE A 20 -3.04 16.01 -42.83
N ARG A 21 -3.71 15.72 -43.94
CA ARG A 21 -3.09 15.05 -45.09
C ARG A 21 -2.98 16.03 -46.25
N THR A 22 -1.78 16.21 -46.77
CA THR A 22 -1.60 16.90 -48.06
C THR A 22 -1.59 15.87 -49.18
N ILE A 23 -2.19 16.25 -50.31
CA ILE A 23 -2.19 15.46 -51.54
C ILE A 23 -1.72 16.35 -52.67
N ASP A 24 -0.62 16.00 -53.31
CA ASP A 24 -0.12 16.72 -54.49
C ASP A 24 -1.05 16.47 -55.69
N LEU A 25 -1.62 17.56 -56.22
CA LEU A 25 -2.55 17.52 -57.35
C LEU A 25 -1.88 18.01 -58.63
N ASN A 26 -2.11 17.27 -59.72
CA ASN A 26 -1.73 17.72 -61.06
C ASN A 26 -2.79 18.67 -61.67
N ALA A 27 -2.43 19.37 -62.75
CA ALA A 27 -3.31 20.32 -63.45
C ALA A 27 -4.67 19.72 -63.87
N ALA A 28 -4.72 18.44 -64.23
CA ALA A 28 -5.96 17.77 -64.62
C ALA A 28 -6.88 17.50 -63.42
N ALA A 29 -6.33 17.10 -62.28
CA ALA A 29 -7.06 16.89 -61.03
C ALA A 29 -7.66 18.20 -60.50
N ILE A 30 -6.89 19.31 -60.59
CA ILE A 30 -7.35 20.65 -60.23
C ILE A 30 -8.54 21.07 -61.12
N SER A 31 -8.42 20.87 -62.44
CA SER A 31 -9.48 21.21 -63.40
C SER A 31 -10.76 20.39 -63.15
N ALA A 32 -10.63 19.09 -62.88
CA ALA A 32 -11.76 18.23 -62.57
C ALA A 32 -12.46 18.60 -61.25
N LEU A 33 -11.70 18.95 -60.21
CA LEU A 33 -12.26 19.37 -58.92
C LEU A 33 -12.99 20.70 -59.04
N THR A 34 -12.44 21.66 -59.79
CA THR A 34 -13.05 22.96 -60.08
C THR A 34 -14.38 22.81 -60.83
N ALA A 35 -14.43 21.91 -61.81
CA ALA A 35 -15.65 21.62 -62.55
C ALA A 35 -16.74 20.95 -61.70
N LYS A 36 -16.34 20.17 -60.68
CA LYS A 36 -17.27 19.40 -59.82
C LYS A 36 -17.75 20.19 -58.61
N SER A 37 -16.94 21.09 -58.05
CA SER A 37 -17.31 21.94 -56.91
C SER A 37 -18.15 23.15 -57.32
N GLY A 38 -18.09 23.58 -58.59
CA GLY A 38 -18.76 24.79 -59.09
C GLY A 38 -18.20 26.09 -58.50
N GLN A 39 -17.12 26.01 -57.73
CA GLN A 39 -16.41 27.13 -57.12
C GLN A 39 -15.07 27.28 -57.84
N ALA A 40 -14.78 28.50 -58.33
CA ALA A 40 -13.42 28.81 -58.75
C ALA A 40 -12.55 28.85 -57.49
N PHE A 41 -11.63 27.89 -57.34
CA PHE A 41 -10.71 27.88 -56.21
C PHE A 41 -9.82 29.13 -56.30
N ALA A 42 -10.06 30.09 -55.42
CA ALA A 42 -9.19 31.25 -55.29
C ALA A 42 -7.81 30.75 -54.84
N LEU A 43 -6.82 31.03 -55.66
CA LEU A 43 -5.43 30.67 -55.48
C LEU A 43 -4.91 31.43 -54.24
N GLY A 44 -5.02 30.80 -53.07
CA GLY A 44 -4.47 31.32 -51.81
C GLY A 44 -2.95 31.43 -51.92
N GLY A 45 -2.38 32.47 -51.31
CA GLY A 45 -0.93 32.67 -51.29
C GLY A 45 -0.15 31.50 -50.69
N LEU A 46 1.18 31.57 -50.76
CA LEU A 46 2.09 30.56 -50.22
C LEU A 46 1.77 30.27 -48.74
N LEU A 47 1.25 29.07 -48.46
CA LEU A 47 1.00 28.61 -47.10
C LEU A 47 2.31 28.11 -46.52
N THR A 48 2.92 28.91 -45.64
CA THR A 48 4.24 28.62 -45.08
C THR A 48 4.20 27.75 -43.83
N THR A 49 3.06 27.66 -43.14
CA THR A 49 2.82 26.81 -41.97
C THR A 49 1.37 26.30 -41.93
N LEU A 50 1.14 25.12 -41.33
CA LEU A 50 -0.19 24.54 -41.12
C LEU A 50 -0.90 25.07 -39.86
N ASP A 51 -0.16 25.76 -38.99
CA ASP A 51 -0.60 26.20 -37.66
C ASP A 51 -1.64 27.34 -37.69
N THR A 52 -1.83 27.98 -38.85
CA THR A 52 -2.83 29.04 -39.06
C THR A 52 -4.15 28.53 -39.65
N LEU A 53 -4.23 27.25 -39.99
CA LEU A 53 -5.45 26.63 -40.52
C LEU A 53 -6.43 26.35 -39.38
N SER A 54 -7.67 26.80 -39.53
CA SER A 54 -8.72 26.40 -38.59
C SER A 54 -9.08 24.92 -38.77
N ASN A 55 -9.51 24.27 -37.68
CA ASN A 55 -9.90 22.86 -37.70
C ASN A 55 -11.17 22.57 -38.54
N GLU A 56 -11.81 23.58 -39.12
CA GLU A 56 -13.03 23.44 -39.93
C GLU A 56 -12.79 23.70 -41.43
N GLU A 57 -11.58 24.11 -41.82
CA GLU A 57 -11.31 24.66 -43.16
C GLU A 57 -10.49 23.72 -44.05
N TYR A 58 -10.90 23.59 -45.31
CA TYR A 58 -10.13 22.90 -46.36
C TYR A 58 -9.38 23.95 -47.18
N VAL A 59 -8.05 23.86 -47.23
CA VAL A 59 -7.21 24.85 -47.91
C VAL A 59 -6.41 24.22 -49.05
N PHE A 60 -6.33 24.94 -50.17
CA PHE A 60 -5.45 24.64 -51.30
C PHE A 60 -4.23 25.56 -51.21
N GLY A 61 -3.02 25.01 -51.15
CA GLY A 61 -1.78 25.77 -51.01
C GLY A 61 -0.70 25.33 -52.00
N TYR A 62 0.35 26.13 -52.14
CA TYR A 62 1.54 25.80 -52.94
C TYR A 62 2.63 25.14 -52.09
N SER A 63 3.29 24.11 -52.61
CA SER A 63 4.41 23.47 -51.91
C SER A 63 5.66 24.34 -51.94
N GLN A 64 6.46 24.30 -50.88
CA GLN A 64 7.74 24.99 -50.80
C GLN A 64 8.76 24.28 -51.72
N GLY A 65 9.04 24.84 -52.90
CA GLY A 65 10.20 24.46 -53.70
C GLY A 65 9.98 24.27 -55.20
N LEU A 66 8.74 24.15 -55.68
CA LEU A 66 8.41 24.04 -57.11
C LEU A 66 7.24 24.97 -57.43
N VAL A 67 7.48 25.94 -58.32
CA VAL A 67 6.44 26.84 -58.83
C VAL A 67 5.47 26.01 -59.68
N GLY A 68 4.31 25.62 -59.14
CA GLY A 68 3.22 24.99 -59.91
C GLY A 68 2.44 23.86 -59.22
N ASP A 69 2.89 23.34 -58.08
CA ASP A 69 2.21 22.21 -57.42
C ASP A 69 1.16 22.72 -56.43
N VAL A 70 -0.10 22.30 -56.60
CA VAL A 70 -1.21 22.60 -55.69
C VAL A 70 -1.44 21.41 -54.78
N GLN A 71 -1.42 21.63 -53.47
CA GLN A 71 -1.74 20.62 -52.46
C GLN A 71 -3.16 20.80 -51.94
N LEU A 72 -3.92 19.69 -51.88
CA LEU A 72 -5.16 19.61 -51.11
C LEU A 72 -4.82 19.23 -49.67
N ILE A 73 -5.17 20.09 -48.71
CA ILE A 73 -4.97 19.84 -47.28
C ILE A 73 -6.29 19.39 -46.69
N LEU A 74 -6.33 18.15 -46.22
CA LEU A 74 -7.51 17.54 -45.59
C LEU A 74 -7.32 17.49 -44.08
N ASN A 75 -8.20 18.14 -43.31
CA ASN A 75 -8.30 17.83 -41.89
C ASN A 75 -8.88 16.42 -41.73
N THR A 76 -8.10 15.52 -41.12
CA THR A 76 -8.50 14.13 -40.87
C THR A 76 -9.03 13.91 -39.45
N GLY A 77 -9.21 14.99 -38.70
CA GLY A 77 -9.69 15.01 -37.33
C GLY A 77 -8.56 15.03 -36.31
N PRO A 78 -8.93 15.04 -35.00
CA PRO A 78 -7.95 15.05 -33.94
C PRO A 78 -7.18 13.72 -33.91
N THR A 79 -5.88 13.79 -33.63
CA THR A 79 -5.07 12.60 -33.35
C THR A 79 -5.71 11.80 -32.22
N LYS A 80 -5.80 10.49 -32.42
CA LYS A 80 -6.27 9.56 -31.39
C LYS A 80 -5.06 8.92 -30.76
N SER A 81 -4.62 9.44 -29.62
CA SER A 81 -3.47 8.89 -28.91
C SER A 81 -3.78 8.55 -27.45
N ILE A 82 -2.91 7.71 -26.87
CA ILE A 82 -2.95 7.32 -25.47
C ILE A 82 -1.54 7.36 -24.89
N SER A 83 -1.43 7.72 -23.62
CA SER A 83 -0.22 7.58 -22.80
C SER A 83 -0.58 7.16 -21.38
N ILE A 84 0.41 6.67 -20.64
CA ILE A 84 0.30 6.36 -19.21
C ILE A 84 1.37 7.08 -18.41
N ALA A 85 1.04 7.48 -17.19
CA ALA A 85 1.99 8.00 -16.22
C ALA A 85 1.65 7.49 -14.81
N LYS A 86 2.68 7.28 -13.98
CA LYS A 86 2.49 7.08 -12.54
C LYS A 86 1.86 8.35 -11.95
N THR A 87 0.87 8.15 -11.10
CA THR A 87 0.25 9.20 -10.26
C THR A 87 0.69 9.08 -8.82
N THR A 88 0.71 7.87 -8.28
CA THR A 88 0.99 7.62 -6.86
C THR A 88 1.74 6.30 -6.72
N ASP A 89 2.81 6.31 -5.92
CA ASP A 89 3.46 5.09 -5.45
C ASP A 89 2.60 4.43 -4.35
N GLY A 90 2.62 3.12 -4.30
CA GLY A 90 1.99 2.38 -3.22
C GLY A 90 2.77 2.53 -1.91
N LYS A 91 2.05 2.46 -0.80
CA LYS A 91 2.64 2.32 0.54
C LYS A 91 1.80 1.32 1.31
N GLU A 92 2.48 0.44 2.03
CA GLU A 92 1.84 -0.47 2.97
C GLU A 92 1.22 0.31 4.13
N ALA A 93 2.00 1.24 4.72
CA ALA A 93 1.49 2.22 5.67
C ALA A 93 0.26 2.96 5.15
N GLY A 94 -0.86 2.80 5.86
CA GLY A 94 -2.17 3.36 5.53
C GLY A 94 -2.80 2.79 4.26
N SER A 95 -2.31 1.66 3.75
CA SER A 95 -2.79 0.96 2.54
C SER A 95 -2.93 1.88 1.32
N VAL A 96 -1.96 2.76 1.08
CA VAL A 96 -1.97 3.70 -0.05
C VAL A 96 -1.78 2.94 -1.36
N SER A 97 -2.75 3.07 -2.26
CA SER A 97 -2.73 2.36 -3.55
C SER A 97 -1.70 2.92 -4.54
N SER A 98 -1.09 2.04 -5.31
CA SER A 98 -0.39 2.43 -6.54
C SER A 98 -1.41 2.89 -7.59
N VAL A 99 -1.25 4.11 -8.12
CA VAL A 99 -2.18 4.69 -9.10
C VAL A 99 -1.43 5.13 -10.35
N PHE A 100 -1.97 4.74 -11.51
CA PHE A 100 -1.52 5.22 -12.81
C PHE A 100 -2.65 5.97 -13.50
N THR A 101 -2.34 7.09 -14.14
CA THR A 101 -3.29 7.86 -14.94
C THR A 101 -2.98 7.64 -16.42
N LEU A 102 -3.98 7.18 -17.16
CA LEU A 102 -3.96 7.16 -18.60
C LEU A 102 -4.54 8.46 -19.12
N THR A 103 -3.94 9.02 -20.17
CA THR A 103 -4.46 10.20 -20.88
C THR A 103 -4.73 9.82 -22.33
N ARG A 104 -5.88 10.25 -22.87
CA ARG A 104 -6.22 10.09 -24.29
C ARG A 104 -6.54 11.42 -24.96
N THR A 105 -6.24 11.51 -26.25
CA THR A 105 -6.70 12.57 -27.16
C THR A 105 -7.67 12.01 -28.21
N GLY A 106 -8.23 12.87 -29.04
CA GLY A 106 -9.16 12.48 -30.10
C GLY A 106 -10.63 12.58 -29.70
N ASP A 107 -11.45 11.69 -30.24
CA ASP A 107 -12.88 11.63 -29.94
C ASP A 107 -13.15 11.09 -28.53
N LEU A 108 -13.76 11.93 -27.68
CA LEU A 108 -14.11 11.59 -26.30
C LEU A 108 -15.56 11.14 -26.15
N SER A 109 -16.40 11.23 -27.20
CA SER A 109 -17.85 11.01 -27.12
C SER A 109 -18.25 9.61 -26.66
N SER A 110 -17.38 8.63 -26.87
CA SER A 110 -17.57 7.24 -26.46
C SER A 110 -16.56 6.82 -25.41
N ALA A 111 -16.94 5.81 -24.62
CA ALA A 111 -16.04 5.14 -23.71
C ALA A 111 -14.98 4.35 -24.49
N LEU A 112 -13.77 4.25 -23.94
CA LEU A 112 -12.65 3.53 -24.55
C LEU A 112 -12.01 2.62 -23.51
N THR A 113 -11.91 1.34 -23.81
CA THR A 113 -11.18 0.37 -22.97
C THR A 113 -9.77 0.16 -23.51
N VAL A 114 -8.79 0.27 -22.62
CA VAL A 114 -7.36 0.02 -22.87
C VAL A 114 -6.95 -1.22 -22.09
N ASN A 115 -6.31 -2.16 -22.79
CA ASN A 115 -5.71 -3.31 -22.13
C ASN A 115 -4.33 -2.93 -21.59
N TYR A 116 -3.97 -3.46 -20.43
CA TYR A 116 -2.64 -3.34 -19.86
C TYR A 116 -2.15 -4.67 -19.30
N THR A 117 -0.84 -4.79 -19.19
CA THR A 117 -0.15 -5.89 -18.52
C THR A 117 0.64 -5.36 -17.33
N LEU A 118 0.79 -6.19 -16.30
CA LEU A 118 1.58 -5.89 -15.11
C LEU A 118 2.81 -6.80 -15.06
N ALA A 119 3.93 -6.22 -14.67
CA ALA A 119 5.21 -6.88 -14.40
C ALA A 119 5.90 -6.13 -13.25
N GLY A 120 7.15 -6.47 -12.95
CA GLY A 120 7.93 -5.86 -11.87
C GLY A 120 8.36 -6.90 -10.85
N THR A 121 8.71 -6.45 -9.65
CA THR A 121 9.10 -7.33 -8.54
C THR A 121 7.91 -7.66 -7.64
N ALA A 122 6.91 -6.77 -7.55
CA ALA A 122 5.70 -7.00 -6.77
C ALA A 122 4.82 -8.10 -7.38
N THR A 123 4.36 -9.01 -6.53
CA THR A 123 3.52 -10.17 -6.79
C THR A 123 2.01 -9.87 -6.62
N PRO A 124 1.20 -9.97 -7.70
CA PRO A 124 -0.24 -9.80 -7.60
C PRO A 124 -0.89 -10.80 -6.63
N GLY A 125 -1.70 -10.28 -5.72
CA GLY A 125 -2.39 -11.05 -4.68
C GLY A 125 -1.62 -11.17 -3.38
N VAL A 126 -0.31 -10.90 -3.37
CA VAL A 126 0.51 -10.79 -2.16
C VAL A 126 0.62 -9.31 -1.80
N ASP A 127 1.23 -8.48 -2.65
CA ASP A 127 1.58 -7.09 -2.31
C ASP A 127 0.52 -6.09 -2.80
N TYR A 128 -0.28 -6.48 -3.79
CA TYR A 128 -1.38 -5.65 -4.29
C TYR A 128 -2.51 -6.46 -4.92
N THR A 129 -3.67 -5.84 -5.06
CA THR A 129 -4.80 -6.39 -5.83
C THR A 129 -4.96 -5.70 -7.18
N ASN A 130 -5.50 -6.42 -8.17
CA ASN A 130 -5.81 -5.87 -9.48
C ASN A 130 -7.31 -5.97 -9.81
N PRO A 131 -8.15 -5.06 -9.30
CA PRO A 131 -9.59 -5.05 -9.57
C PRO A 131 -9.93 -4.85 -11.05
N GLY A 132 -9.07 -4.14 -11.80
CA GLY A 132 -9.27 -3.86 -13.22
C GLY A 132 -9.00 -5.05 -14.14
N ALA A 133 -8.38 -6.13 -13.63
CA ALA A 133 -8.11 -7.37 -14.35
C ALA A 133 -7.46 -7.14 -15.75
N GLY A 134 -6.51 -6.21 -15.84
CA GLY A 134 -5.81 -5.89 -17.09
C GLY A 134 -6.55 -4.93 -18.02
N LYS A 135 -7.63 -4.28 -17.56
CA LYS A 135 -8.42 -3.32 -18.35
C LYS A 135 -8.63 -2.02 -17.59
N ALA A 136 -8.41 -0.90 -18.28
CA ALA A 136 -8.76 0.44 -17.84
C ALA A 136 -9.76 1.04 -18.81
N THR A 137 -10.78 1.76 -18.33
CA THR A 137 -11.81 2.34 -19.19
C THR A 137 -11.91 3.84 -19.00
N PHE A 138 -11.70 4.58 -20.07
CA PHE A 138 -12.12 5.98 -20.16
C PHE A 138 -13.64 6.03 -20.27
N ALA A 139 -14.28 6.73 -19.36
CA ALA A 139 -15.70 7.03 -19.48
C ALA A 139 -15.96 8.00 -20.67
N ALA A 140 -17.15 7.92 -21.25
CA ALA A 140 -17.57 8.86 -22.29
C ALA A 140 -17.50 10.32 -21.76
N GLY A 141 -16.93 11.20 -22.56
CA GLY A 141 -16.65 12.59 -22.22
C GLY A 141 -15.32 12.84 -21.49
N PHE A 142 -14.60 11.80 -21.06
CA PHE A 142 -13.37 11.95 -20.27
C PHE A 142 -12.11 11.62 -21.07
N SER A 143 -11.10 12.47 -20.91
CA SER A 143 -9.74 12.29 -21.46
C SER A 143 -8.78 11.56 -20.51
N LYS A 144 -9.21 11.27 -19.28
CA LYS A 144 -8.42 10.57 -18.27
C LYS A 144 -9.13 9.32 -17.76
N ALA A 145 -8.36 8.28 -17.47
CA ALA A 145 -8.77 7.08 -16.78
C ALA A 145 -7.67 6.68 -15.80
N THR A 146 -8.01 5.92 -14.77
CA THR A 146 -7.03 5.43 -13.79
C THR A 146 -6.95 3.91 -13.78
N ILE A 147 -5.75 3.41 -13.52
CA ILE A 147 -5.52 2.07 -13.00
C ILE A 147 -5.17 2.26 -11.53
N THR A 148 -6.02 1.73 -10.65
CA THR A 148 -5.77 1.74 -9.20
C THR A 148 -5.50 0.31 -8.77
N LEU A 149 -4.33 0.11 -8.17
CA LEU A 149 -3.89 -1.17 -7.62
C LEU A 149 -3.78 -1.01 -6.10
N PRO A 150 -4.80 -1.43 -5.33
CA PRO A 150 -4.75 -1.37 -3.89
C PRO A 150 -3.59 -2.20 -3.35
N THR A 151 -2.70 -1.53 -2.62
CA THR A 151 -1.58 -2.14 -1.89
C THR A 151 -2.13 -2.95 -0.72
N LYS A 152 -1.43 -4.02 -0.37
CA LYS A 152 -1.67 -4.80 0.83
C LYS A 152 -0.56 -4.49 1.82
N ASP A 153 -0.98 -4.34 3.07
CA ASP A 153 -0.12 -4.07 4.22
C ASP A 153 -0.03 -5.39 4.99
N ASP A 154 1.17 -5.94 5.14
CA ASP A 154 1.38 -7.20 5.85
C ASP A 154 2.46 -7.13 6.94
N LEU A 155 3.07 -8.26 7.30
CA LEU A 155 4.06 -8.34 8.40
C LEU A 155 5.38 -8.98 7.90
N LEU A 156 5.58 -9.00 6.59
CA LEU A 156 6.76 -9.50 5.94
C LEU A 156 7.63 -8.32 5.55
N SER A 157 8.79 -8.25 6.22
CA SER A 157 9.86 -7.35 5.80
C SER A 157 10.33 -7.70 4.40
N ASP A 158 10.05 -6.80 3.47
CA ASP A 158 10.33 -6.94 2.04
C ASP A 158 11.07 -5.72 1.50
N PRO A 159 11.99 -5.92 0.55
CA PRO A 159 12.60 -4.77 -0.13
C PRO A 159 11.52 -4.03 -0.92
N SER A 160 11.57 -2.69 -0.97
CA SER A 160 10.62 -1.92 -1.78
C SER A 160 10.50 -2.46 -3.21
N GLU A 161 9.27 -2.74 -3.60
CA GLU A 161 9.00 -3.48 -4.83
C GLU A 161 8.51 -2.56 -5.94
N THR A 162 8.48 -3.07 -7.17
CA THR A 162 8.05 -2.31 -8.35
C THR A 162 6.86 -2.98 -9.03
N ILE A 163 5.91 -2.15 -9.47
CA ILE A 163 4.87 -2.50 -10.44
C ILE A 163 5.15 -1.74 -11.73
N ILE A 164 5.44 -2.48 -12.79
CA ILE A 164 5.62 -1.97 -14.15
C ILE A 164 4.32 -2.22 -14.92
N THR A 165 3.59 -1.15 -15.23
CA THR A 165 2.35 -1.20 -16.00
C THR A 165 2.61 -0.81 -17.44
N LYS A 166 2.30 -1.70 -18.37
CA LYS A 166 2.41 -1.45 -19.82
C LYS A 166 1.04 -1.46 -20.48
N ILE A 167 0.70 -0.40 -21.21
CA ILE A 167 -0.55 -0.29 -21.97
C ILE A 167 -0.35 -0.76 -23.41
N THR A 168 -1.42 -1.26 -24.03
CA THR A 168 -1.47 -1.57 -25.47
C THR A 168 -2.46 -0.63 -26.14
N ALA A 169 -2.06 -0.03 -27.27
CA ALA A 169 -2.94 0.82 -28.05
C ALA A 169 -4.19 0.05 -28.52
N PRO A 170 -5.40 0.54 -28.22
CA PRO A 170 -6.63 0.04 -28.82
C PRO A 170 -6.64 0.27 -30.34
N ALA A 171 -7.50 -0.47 -31.06
CA ALA A 171 -7.67 -0.27 -32.49
C ALA A 171 -8.02 1.19 -32.83
N GLY A 172 -7.28 1.79 -33.76
CA GLY A 172 -7.49 3.18 -34.19
C GLY A 172 -6.88 4.24 -33.27
N TYR A 173 -6.14 3.85 -32.23
CA TYR A 173 -5.33 4.74 -31.39
C TYR A 173 -3.84 4.43 -31.57
N THR A 174 -2.98 5.42 -31.33
CA THR A 174 -1.52 5.27 -31.23
C THR A 174 -1.03 5.55 -29.81
N ILE A 175 0.16 5.07 -29.47
CA ILE A 175 0.86 5.53 -28.26
C ILE A 175 1.72 6.73 -28.65
N SER A 176 1.40 7.92 -28.13
CA SER A 176 2.15 9.17 -28.41
C SER A 176 3.00 9.65 -27.23
N GLY A 177 2.95 8.95 -26.10
CA GLY A 177 3.77 9.19 -24.92
C GLY A 177 4.36 7.87 -24.40
N PRO A 178 4.70 7.78 -23.11
CA PRO A 178 5.10 6.52 -22.51
C PRO A 178 4.00 5.46 -22.67
N ASP A 179 4.38 4.28 -23.14
CA ASP A 179 3.53 3.08 -23.13
C ASP A 179 3.66 2.29 -21.82
N THR A 180 4.61 2.70 -20.97
CA THR A 180 4.98 2.02 -19.73
C THR A 180 5.19 3.04 -18.62
N ALA A 181 4.72 2.72 -17.42
CA ALA A 181 4.98 3.47 -16.20
C ALA A 181 5.29 2.53 -15.04
N THR A 182 6.15 2.97 -14.13
CA THR A 182 6.56 2.20 -12.94
C THR A 182 6.12 2.92 -11.68
N ALA A 183 5.49 2.19 -10.77
CA ALA A 183 5.26 2.59 -9.39
C ALA A 183 6.06 1.69 -8.45
N THR A 184 6.45 2.24 -7.30
CA THR A 184 7.04 1.45 -6.21
C THR A 184 6.00 1.20 -5.13
N ILE A 185 6.10 0.07 -4.44
CA ILE A 185 5.44 -0.14 -3.14
C ILE A 185 6.52 0.08 -2.07
N LEU A 186 6.24 0.99 -1.15
CA LEU A 186 7.09 1.23 0.01
C LEU A 186 6.58 0.39 1.18
N ASP A 187 7.45 -0.51 1.64
CA ASP A 187 7.29 -1.28 2.86
C ASP A 187 7.42 -0.37 4.11
N ASN A 188 6.65 -0.69 5.15
CA ASN A 188 6.62 -0.06 6.47
C ASN A 188 7.22 -0.94 7.57
N ASP A 189 7.72 -2.13 7.23
CA ASP A 189 8.38 -3.04 8.16
C ASP A 189 9.87 -2.77 8.36
N GLY A 190 10.37 -3.26 9.49
CA GLY A 190 11.76 -3.21 9.93
C GLY A 190 12.63 -4.26 9.26
N ASN A 191 13.85 -4.43 9.78
CA ASN A 191 14.84 -5.38 9.30
C ASN A 191 15.50 -6.09 10.50
N SER A 192 16.73 -6.60 10.35
CA SER A 192 17.42 -7.28 11.45
C SER A 192 18.14 -6.32 12.44
N GLY A 193 17.90 -5.02 12.33
CA GLY A 193 18.52 -3.98 13.16
C GLY A 193 17.46 -3.21 13.95
N ASN A 194 17.91 -2.29 14.81
CA ASN A 194 16.99 -1.51 15.63
C ASN A 194 16.25 -0.47 14.77
N ASP A 195 14.93 -0.60 14.67
CA ASP A 195 14.07 0.23 13.84
C ASP A 195 13.09 1.08 14.67
N ASN A 196 12.64 2.18 14.07
CA ASN A 196 11.62 3.05 14.64
C ASN A 196 10.47 3.21 13.64
N LEU A 197 9.45 2.38 13.81
CA LEU A 197 8.32 2.25 12.91
C LEU A 197 7.11 3.01 13.47
N VAL A 198 6.48 3.79 12.61
CA VAL A 198 5.30 4.59 12.96
C VAL A 198 4.24 4.38 11.89
N GLY A 199 3.10 3.85 12.32
CA GLY A 199 1.90 3.69 11.51
C GLY A 199 1.21 5.02 11.22
N THR A 200 -0.06 4.92 10.86
CA THR A 200 -0.90 6.03 10.43
C THR A 200 -2.11 6.20 11.35
N SER A 201 -3.14 6.94 10.92
CA SER A 201 -4.41 6.99 11.67
C SER A 201 -5.42 5.95 11.17
N LEU A 202 -4.96 4.96 10.41
CA LEU A 202 -5.74 3.86 9.85
C LEU A 202 -5.27 2.55 10.48
N ALA A 203 -5.88 1.43 10.11
CA ALA A 203 -5.34 0.13 10.51
C ALA A 203 -4.02 -0.12 9.78
N ASP A 204 -2.96 -0.35 10.52
CA ASP A 204 -1.62 -0.65 10.01
C ASP A 204 -1.14 -2.03 10.50
N ALA A 205 -0.34 -2.70 9.68
CA ALA A 205 0.46 -3.86 10.06
C ALA A 205 1.94 -3.44 10.11
N LEU A 206 2.64 -3.76 11.22
CA LEU A 206 4.03 -3.36 11.44
C LEU A 206 4.83 -4.51 12.06
N ALA A 207 5.96 -4.87 11.48
CA ALA A 207 6.90 -5.86 11.98
C ALA A 207 8.29 -5.26 12.21
N GLY A 208 8.83 -5.33 13.42
CA GLY A 208 10.22 -4.95 13.75
C GLY A 208 11.24 -5.97 13.25
N VAL A 209 10.83 -7.25 13.16
CA VAL A 209 11.64 -8.40 12.74
C VAL A 209 12.74 -8.75 13.74
N GLY A 210 13.82 -7.98 13.84
CA GLY A 210 14.83 -8.24 14.86
C GLY A 210 15.68 -7.03 15.14
N GLY A 211 16.19 -6.92 16.35
CA GLY A 211 16.70 -5.66 16.87
C GLY A 211 15.93 -5.28 18.12
N ASN A 212 16.26 -4.14 18.72
CA ASN A 212 15.44 -3.55 19.78
C ASN A 212 14.64 -2.41 19.14
N ASP A 213 13.39 -2.69 18.83
CA ASP A 213 12.58 -1.86 17.95
C ASP A 213 11.61 -0.97 18.73
N THR A 214 11.18 0.11 18.10
CA THR A 214 10.09 0.95 18.60
C THR A 214 8.99 1.00 17.56
N LEU A 215 7.82 0.44 17.88
CA LEU A 215 6.66 0.37 17.00
C LEU A 215 5.51 1.18 17.60
N SER A 216 4.89 2.05 16.79
CA SER A 216 3.73 2.86 17.19
C SER A 216 2.62 2.79 16.14
N GLY A 217 1.48 2.19 16.48
CA GLY A 217 0.30 2.10 15.61
C GLY A 217 -0.44 3.44 15.44
N LEU A 218 -0.49 4.23 16.51
CA LEU A 218 -1.20 5.52 16.63
C LEU A 218 -2.71 5.36 16.79
N ALA A 219 -3.49 5.43 15.72
CA ALA A 219 -4.94 5.29 15.79
C ALA A 219 -5.38 4.37 14.67
N GLY A 220 -6.32 3.47 14.92
CA GLY A 220 -6.54 2.36 14.01
C GLY A 220 -6.79 1.09 14.80
N ASN A 221 -7.04 -0.01 14.10
CA ASN A 221 -6.98 -1.33 14.75
C ASN A 221 -5.73 -1.98 14.20
N ASP A 222 -4.62 -1.81 14.90
CA ASP A 222 -3.30 -2.07 14.36
C ASP A 222 -2.83 -3.47 14.72
N THR A 223 -1.91 -4.02 13.93
CA THR A 223 -1.23 -5.28 14.23
C THR A 223 0.27 -5.03 14.29
N LEU A 224 0.85 -5.11 15.48
CA LEU A 224 2.26 -4.82 15.74
C LEU A 224 2.98 -6.11 16.18
N ASN A 225 4.12 -6.40 15.57
CA ASN A 225 4.98 -7.52 15.90
C ASN A 225 6.42 -7.05 16.13
N GLY A 226 6.94 -7.12 17.36
CA GLY A 226 8.31 -6.70 17.68
C GLY A 226 9.35 -7.60 17.02
N GLY A 227 9.16 -8.92 17.14
CA GLY A 227 10.06 -9.89 16.54
C GLY A 227 11.09 -10.36 17.55
N ALA A 228 12.38 -10.14 17.30
CA ALA A 228 13.45 -10.60 18.17
C ALA A 228 14.27 -9.46 18.76
N GLY A 229 14.24 -9.28 20.07
CA GLY A 229 15.05 -8.36 20.84
C GLY A 229 14.26 -7.78 21.99
N ASN A 230 14.57 -6.56 22.42
CA ASN A 230 13.82 -5.91 23.50
C ASN A 230 13.03 -4.75 22.90
N ASP A 231 11.79 -5.02 22.54
CA ASP A 231 11.00 -4.13 21.73
C ASP A 231 10.06 -3.25 22.58
N ASN A 232 9.67 -2.11 22.03
CA ASN A 232 8.69 -1.22 22.63
C ASN A 232 7.54 -0.99 21.66
N LEU A 233 6.41 -1.62 21.95
CA LEU A 233 5.20 -1.59 21.12
C LEU A 233 4.14 -0.73 21.79
N ASN A 234 3.57 0.21 21.04
CA ASN A 234 2.42 1.01 21.44
C ASN A 234 1.33 0.93 20.36
N GLY A 235 0.20 0.30 20.68
CA GLY A 235 -0.96 0.21 19.78
C GLY A 235 -1.54 1.59 19.54
N GLY A 236 -2.04 2.21 20.63
CA GLY A 236 -2.52 3.58 20.61
C GLY A 236 -4.02 3.62 20.78
N ALA A 237 -4.76 4.10 19.79
CA ALA A 237 -6.21 4.24 19.88
C ALA A 237 -6.92 3.28 18.93
N GLY A 238 -7.67 2.35 19.49
CA GLY A 238 -8.48 1.38 18.77
C GLY A 238 -8.25 -0.01 19.34
N ASN A 239 -8.62 -1.05 18.61
CA ASN A 239 -8.52 -2.42 19.10
C ASN A 239 -7.31 -3.09 18.46
N ASP A 240 -6.17 -3.06 19.16
CA ASP A 240 -4.88 -3.40 18.58
C ASP A 240 -4.47 -4.85 18.92
N ASN A 241 -3.64 -5.46 18.07
CA ASN A 241 -3.00 -6.74 18.32
C ASN A 241 -1.49 -6.53 18.43
N LEU A 242 -0.92 -6.70 19.63
CA LEU A 242 0.50 -6.52 19.88
C LEU A 242 1.14 -7.86 20.19
N THR A 243 2.24 -8.19 19.53
CA THR A 243 3.06 -9.37 19.82
C THR A 243 4.49 -8.90 20.07
N GLY A 244 5.01 -9.12 21.29
CA GLY A 244 6.40 -8.75 21.61
C GLY A 244 7.39 -9.59 20.82
N GLY A 245 7.34 -10.91 21.04
CA GLY A 245 8.18 -11.87 20.35
C GLY A 245 9.21 -12.49 21.29
N LEU A 246 10.47 -12.54 20.87
CA LEU A 246 11.59 -13.03 21.69
C LEU A 246 12.29 -11.87 22.37
N GLY A 247 12.56 -12.01 23.67
CA GLY A 247 13.35 -11.06 24.45
C GLY A 247 12.51 -10.40 25.52
N LYS A 248 12.88 -9.18 25.95
CA LYS A 248 12.15 -8.44 26.98
C LYS A 248 11.43 -7.27 26.35
N ASP A 249 10.14 -7.46 26.11
CA ASP A 249 9.35 -6.48 25.37
C ASP A 249 8.52 -5.61 26.32
N THR A 250 8.18 -4.42 25.85
CA THR A 250 7.21 -3.53 26.49
C THR A 250 6.02 -3.37 25.57
N LEU A 251 4.85 -3.88 25.96
CA LEU A 251 3.63 -3.79 25.17
C LEU A 251 2.65 -2.84 25.86
N THR A 252 2.23 -1.81 25.14
CA THR A 252 1.27 -0.80 25.60
C THR A 252 0.08 -0.78 24.66
N GLY A 253 -1.07 -1.31 25.10
CA GLY A 253 -2.30 -1.28 24.29
C GLY A 253 -2.83 0.14 24.13
N SER A 254 -2.82 0.90 25.24
CA SER A 254 -3.41 2.25 25.34
C SER A 254 -4.95 2.20 25.36
N THR A 255 -5.66 2.87 24.46
CA THR A 255 -7.13 2.98 24.53
C THR A 255 -7.81 2.06 23.54
N GLY A 256 -8.80 1.29 24.01
CA GLY A 256 -9.60 0.41 23.18
C GLY A 256 -9.58 -1.01 23.74
N LEU A 257 -9.88 -2.01 22.91
CA LEU A 257 -9.87 -3.42 23.31
C LEU A 257 -8.70 -4.13 22.66
N ASP A 258 -7.60 -4.17 23.40
CA ASP A 258 -6.35 -4.65 22.83
C ASP A 258 -6.16 -6.14 23.08
N THR A 259 -5.33 -6.78 22.27
CA THR A 259 -4.86 -8.15 22.46
C THR A 259 -3.34 -8.13 22.50
N LEU A 260 -2.77 -8.33 23.68
CA LEU A 260 -1.34 -8.27 23.94
C LEU A 260 -0.81 -9.69 24.14
N THR A 261 -0.03 -10.18 23.19
CA THR A 261 0.56 -11.51 23.21
C THR A 261 1.99 -11.42 23.72
N TYR A 262 2.26 -12.03 24.88
CA TYR A 262 3.59 -12.08 25.48
C TYR A 262 4.36 -13.33 25.03
N ASN A 263 5.68 -13.23 25.05
CA ASN A 263 6.75 -14.21 24.88
C ASN A 263 6.41 -15.58 24.25
N SER A 264 7.11 -15.90 23.16
CA SER A 264 7.29 -17.24 22.58
C SER A 264 8.38 -18.04 23.31
N LEU A 265 8.01 -19.14 23.98
CA LEU A 265 8.92 -20.08 24.70
C LEU A 265 10.31 -20.24 24.02
N GLY A 266 11.39 -19.86 24.72
CA GLY A 266 12.76 -20.01 24.16
C GLY A 266 13.89 -19.29 24.91
N GLU A 267 13.58 -18.24 25.67
CA GLU A 267 14.58 -17.43 26.41
C GLU A 267 14.59 -17.67 27.92
N SER A 268 15.61 -17.16 28.60
CA SER A 268 15.69 -17.17 30.07
C SER A 268 14.48 -16.42 30.67
N LEU A 269 13.56 -17.19 31.25
CA LEU A 269 12.26 -16.76 31.77
C LEU A 269 12.34 -15.75 32.93
N LEU A 270 13.54 -15.50 33.45
CA LEU A 270 13.82 -14.52 34.51
C LEU A 270 14.42 -13.20 33.98
N SER A 271 14.88 -13.16 32.73
CA SER A 271 15.52 -11.98 32.11
C SER A 271 14.81 -11.47 30.86
N GLY A 272 14.06 -12.33 30.17
CA GLY A 272 13.26 -12.01 28.98
C GLY A 272 11.75 -12.08 29.23
N PHE A 273 11.28 -11.54 30.37
CA PHE A 273 9.84 -11.45 30.64
C PHE A 273 9.30 -10.11 30.17
N ASP A 274 8.14 -10.13 29.50
CA ASP A 274 7.54 -8.92 28.96
C ASP A 274 6.89 -8.07 30.04
N VAL A 275 6.81 -6.78 29.74
CA VAL A 275 6.14 -5.76 30.54
C VAL A 275 4.91 -5.30 29.78
N ILE A 276 3.74 -5.55 30.35
CA ILE A 276 2.46 -5.10 29.79
C ILE A 276 1.98 -3.87 30.56
N GLN A 277 1.63 -2.82 29.81
CA GLN A 277 1.25 -1.50 30.31
C GLN A 277 0.02 -0.94 29.59
N GLY A 278 -0.51 0.19 30.08
CA GLY A 278 -1.56 0.95 29.38
C GLY A 278 -2.94 0.30 29.37
N TYR A 279 -3.13 -0.77 30.13
CA TYR A 279 -4.35 -1.55 30.19
C TYR A 279 -5.59 -0.70 30.54
N SER A 280 -6.56 -0.56 29.64
CA SER A 280 -7.68 0.41 29.79
C SER A 280 -9.08 -0.21 29.82
N GLY A 281 -9.28 -1.28 30.60
CA GLY A 281 -10.62 -1.88 30.76
C GLY A 281 -11.31 -1.63 32.10
N THR A 282 -12.54 -1.10 32.06
CA THR A 282 -13.54 -1.35 33.12
C THR A 282 -14.64 -2.27 32.58
N GLY A 283 -14.84 -3.43 33.19
CA GLY A 283 -15.92 -4.35 32.78
C GLY A 283 -15.66 -5.07 31.46
N ALA A 284 -16.62 -5.01 30.52
CA ALA A 284 -16.57 -5.73 29.23
C ALA A 284 -15.57 -5.16 28.21
N SER A 285 -14.90 -4.05 28.55
CA SER A 285 -13.88 -3.42 27.73
C SER A 285 -12.47 -3.86 28.13
N LEU A 286 -12.31 -5.15 28.48
CA LEU A 286 -11.09 -5.65 29.06
C LEU A 286 -10.11 -6.08 27.94
N ASP A 287 -8.93 -5.45 27.78
CA ASP A 287 -7.84 -5.99 26.94
C ASP A 287 -7.55 -7.45 27.31
N ARG A 288 -7.11 -8.22 26.32
CA ARG A 288 -6.75 -9.63 26.47
C ARG A 288 -5.24 -9.78 26.49
N ILE A 289 -4.72 -10.57 27.42
CA ILE A 289 -3.29 -10.87 27.49
C ILE A 289 -3.11 -12.34 27.11
N ASN A 290 -2.69 -12.61 25.87
CA ASN A 290 -2.63 -13.97 25.36
C ASN A 290 -1.26 -14.61 25.58
N ALA A 291 -1.27 -15.88 26.00
CA ALA A 291 -0.09 -16.74 25.90
C ALA A 291 0.07 -17.25 24.46
N PRO A 292 1.27 -17.65 24.02
CA PRO A 292 1.48 -18.27 22.71
C PRO A 292 0.86 -19.70 22.60
N GLY A 293 0.33 -20.25 23.70
CA GLY A 293 -0.32 -21.57 23.75
C GLY A 293 -1.49 -21.61 24.74
N SER A 294 -2.38 -22.60 24.64
CA SER A 294 -3.54 -22.68 25.54
C SER A 294 -3.15 -22.93 27.00
N ILE A 295 -3.58 -22.02 27.89
CA ILE A 295 -3.53 -22.18 29.34
C ILE A 295 -4.93 -21.96 29.95
N ALA A 296 -5.15 -22.46 31.16
CA ALA A 296 -6.42 -22.26 31.84
C ALA A 296 -6.66 -20.76 32.12
N PRO A 297 -7.88 -20.23 31.94
CA PRO A 297 -8.21 -18.84 32.26
C PRO A 297 -7.84 -18.45 33.69
N ILE A 298 -7.23 -17.28 33.88
CA ILE A 298 -6.86 -16.78 35.21
C ILE A 298 -7.60 -15.50 35.52
N THR A 299 -8.31 -15.54 36.64
CA THR A 299 -8.95 -14.38 37.24
C THR A 299 -8.08 -13.84 38.37
N LEU A 300 -7.51 -12.65 38.19
CA LEU A 300 -6.71 -11.99 39.23
C LEU A 300 -7.60 -11.56 40.40
N THR A 301 -7.45 -12.25 41.53
CA THR A 301 -8.26 -11.97 42.74
C THR A 301 -7.40 -11.69 43.97
N ALA A 302 -6.16 -12.22 44.06
CA ALA A 302 -5.23 -11.96 45.15
C ALA A 302 -3.77 -12.37 44.81
N SER A 303 -2.78 -11.68 45.41
CA SER A 303 -1.37 -12.08 45.37
C SER A 303 -1.10 -13.33 46.22
N LYS A 304 -0.19 -14.21 45.78
CA LYS A 304 0.28 -15.38 46.55
C LYS A 304 1.45 -15.10 47.50
N GLY A 305 2.01 -13.88 47.45
CA GLY A 305 3.05 -13.39 48.37
C GLY A 305 4.02 -12.40 47.71
N THR A 306 5.16 -12.17 48.38
CA THR A 306 6.21 -11.25 47.92
C THR A 306 7.56 -11.97 47.91
N ALA A 307 8.21 -12.02 46.75
CA ALA A 307 9.57 -12.55 46.60
C ALA A 307 10.59 -11.46 46.95
N SER A 308 11.72 -11.86 47.53
CA SER A 308 12.78 -10.92 47.93
C SER A 308 13.50 -10.27 46.75
N ASN A 309 13.55 -10.94 45.60
CA ASN A 309 14.19 -10.52 44.36
C ASN A 309 13.71 -11.40 43.18
N LEU A 310 14.07 -11.03 41.95
CA LEU A 310 13.86 -11.85 40.74
C LEU A 310 14.91 -12.97 40.66
N SER A 311 14.76 -13.98 41.50
CA SER A 311 15.58 -15.20 41.44
C SER A 311 14.70 -16.44 41.57
N ALA A 312 15.10 -17.53 40.91
CA ALA A 312 14.37 -18.80 40.96
C ALA A 312 14.07 -19.24 42.40
N ALA A 313 15.07 -19.15 43.29
CA ALA A 313 14.92 -19.53 44.70
C ALA A 313 13.91 -18.65 45.46
N ALA A 314 13.95 -17.32 45.26
CA ALA A 314 13.03 -16.42 45.93
C ALA A 314 11.59 -16.55 45.43
N ILE A 315 11.42 -16.79 44.13
CA ILE A 315 10.10 -17.01 43.53
C ILE A 315 9.54 -18.37 43.97
N GLN A 316 10.36 -19.43 43.99
CA GLN A 316 9.96 -20.76 44.46
C GLN A 316 9.50 -20.74 45.93
N ALA A 317 10.11 -19.90 46.77
CA ALA A 317 9.72 -19.74 48.17
C ALA A 317 8.30 -19.14 48.33
N VAL A 318 7.85 -18.36 47.35
CA VAL A 318 6.51 -17.76 47.32
C VAL A 318 5.51 -18.67 46.61
N LEU A 319 5.91 -19.24 45.47
CA LEU A 319 5.11 -20.09 44.59
C LEU A 319 5.44 -21.57 44.81
N THR A 320 5.02 -22.07 45.97
CA THR A 320 5.10 -23.48 46.33
C THR A 320 4.08 -24.32 45.54
N ALA A 321 4.27 -25.64 45.46
CA ALA A 321 3.31 -26.53 44.80
C ALA A 321 1.87 -26.41 45.33
N THR A 322 1.69 -26.05 46.61
CA THR A 322 0.36 -25.82 47.22
C THR A 322 -0.27 -24.48 46.82
N LYS A 323 0.53 -23.51 46.39
CA LYS A 323 0.08 -22.16 46.01
C LYS A 323 0.05 -21.96 44.48
N PHE A 324 0.71 -22.83 43.73
CA PHE A 324 0.90 -22.75 42.29
C PHE A 324 0.83 -24.15 41.67
N ALA A 325 -0.33 -24.49 41.13
CA ALA A 325 -0.60 -25.83 40.62
C ALA A 325 -0.12 -25.99 39.17
N ALA A 326 -0.01 -27.25 38.73
CA ALA A 326 0.23 -27.62 37.35
C ALA A 326 -0.75 -26.94 36.38
N ASN A 327 -0.26 -26.38 35.27
CA ASN A 327 -1.09 -25.78 34.21
C ASN A 327 -1.99 -24.62 34.70
N THR A 328 -1.48 -23.78 35.60
CA THR A 328 -2.18 -22.61 36.16
C THR A 328 -1.30 -21.37 36.16
N ALA A 329 -1.86 -20.17 36.38
CA ALA A 329 -1.06 -18.99 36.72
C ALA A 329 -1.26 -18.51 38.15
N ALA A 330 -0.27 -17.78 38.67
CA ALA A 330 -0.30 -17.17 39.99
C ALA A 330 0.35 -15.78 39.99
N ALA A 331 -0.33 -14.83 40.62
CA ALA A 331 0.22 -13.49 40.84
C ALA A 331 1.09 -13.42 42.11
N PHE A 332 2.18 -12.66 42.06
CA PHE A 332 3.07 -12.36 43.17
C PHE A 332 3.69 -10.95 43.04
N LYS A 333 4.31 -10.45 44.11
CA LYS A 333 5.08 -9.20 44.10
C LYS A 333 6.58 -9.47 44.25
N VAL A 334 7.43 -8.51 43.88
CA VAL A 334 8.88 -8.57 44.12
C VAL A 334 9.31 -7.33 44.91
N THR A 335 10.06 -7.52 45.99
CA THR A 335 10.58 -6.42 46.80
C THR A 335 11.43 -5.49 45.96
N GLY A 336 11.14 -4.18 46.03
CA GLY A 336 11.87 -3.16 45.29
C GLY A 336 11.45 -2.98 43.83
N GLN A 337 10.56 -3.82 43.30
CA GLN A 337 10.02 -3.69 41.95
C GLN A 337 8.57 -3.19 41.99
N SER A 338 8.21 -2.35 41.02
CA SER A 338 6.84 -1.90 40.80
C SER A 338 6.01 -2.95 40.04
N GLY A 339 4.69 -2.84 40.14
CA GLY A 339 3.76 -3.72 39.41
C GLY A 339 3.49 -5.07 40.06
N THR A 340 2.76 -5.90 39.33
CA THR A 340 2.37 -7.27 39.71
C THR A 340 3.03 -8.25 38.74
N PHE A 341 3.66 -9.30 39.26
CA PHE A 341 4.23 -10.35 38.44
C PHE A 341 3.27 -11.53 38.37
N ILE A 342 3.12 -12.11 37.19
CA ILE A 342 2.30 -13.29 36.94
C ILE A 342 3.23 -14.40 36.49
N ALA A 343 3.28 -15.48 37.27
CA ALA A 343 3.96 -16.70 36.86
C ALA A 343 2.95 -17.64 36.20
N LEU A 344 3.36 -18.30 35.13
CA LEU A 344 2.56 -19.24 34.35
C LEU A 344 3.22 -20.61 34.45
N ASN A 345 2.50 -21.57 35.02
CA ASN A 345 2.96 -22.93 35.13
C ASN A 345 2.39 -23.73 33.96
N ASN A 346 3.26 -24.34 33.17
CA ASN A 346 2.87 -25.18 32.03
C ASN A 346 3.28 -26.65 32.24
N GLY A 347 3.29 -27.11 33.49
CA GLY A 347 3.80 -28.45 33.80
C GLY A 347 3.59 -28.87 35.24
N VAL A 348 4.69 -29.06 35.97
CA VAL A 348 4.68 -29.62 37.32
C VAL A 348 4.37 -28.53 38.35
N ALA A 349 3.58 -28.84 39.37
CA ALA A 349 3.21 -27.88 40.42
C ALA A 349 4.43 -27.26 41.12
N GLY A 350 4.35 -25.95 41.40
CA GLY A 350 5.42 -25.11 41.94
C GLY A 350 6.28 -24.49 40.83
N PHE A 351 6.89 -23.34 41.10
CA PHE A 351 7.61 -22.58 40.05
C PHE A 351 8.86 -23.31 39.52
N GLN A 352 8.89 -23.64 38.24
CA GLN A 352 10.05 -24.23 37.56
C GLN A 352 10.68 -23.22 36.60
N ALA A 353 11.83 -22.63 36.97
CA ALA A 353 12.47 -21.57 36.18
C ALA A 353 12.86 -21.98 34.74
N ALA A 354 12.94 -23.27 34.45
CA ALA A 354 13.28 -23.80 33.13
C ALA A 354 12.07 -23.93 32.19
N SER A 355 10.84 -23.87 32.72
CA SER A 355 9.62 -24.11 31.93
C SER A 355 8.51 -23.08 32.18
N ASP A 356 8.49 -22.45 33.36
CA ASP A 356 7.45 -21.54 33.78
C ASP A 356 7.77 -20.09 33.39
N ALA A 357 6.86 -19.47 32.66
CA ALA A 357 7.02 -18.10 32.19
C ALA A 357 6.61 -17.06 33.24
N ILE A 358 7.14 -15.84 33.12
CA ILE A 358 6.79 -14.69 33.96
C ILE A 358 6.37 -13.55 33.04
N ILE A 359 5.39 -12.75 33.49
CA ILE A 359 5.01 -11.46 32.90
C ILE A 359 4.96 -10.42 34.02
N GLN A 360 5.28 -9.17 33.71
CA GLN A 360 5.04 -8.05 34.60
C GLN A 360 3.86 -7.18 34.10
N LEU A 361 2.86 -6.98 34.96
CA LEU A 361 1.81 -5.99 34.75
C LEU A 361 2.17 -4.69 35.49
N SER A 362 2.44 -3.62 34.74
CA SER A 362 2.70 -2.28 35.29
C SER A 362 1.39 -1.57 35.63
N GLY A 363 1.39 -0.71 36.66
CA GLY A 363 0.21 0.11 37.02
C GLY A 363 -0.96 -0.64 37.71
N TYR A 364 -0.98 -1.98 37.73
CA TYR A 364 -2.01 -2.76 38.42
C TYR A 364 -1.66 -3.05 39.89
N ASN A 365 -2.52 -2.60 40.81
CA ASN A 365 -2.40 -2.92 42.24
C ASN A 365 -3.54 -3.85 42.67
N ILE A 366 -3.21 -5.08 43.10
CA ILE A 366 -4.14 -6.16 43.52
C ILE A 366 -5.02 -5.78 44.76
N ALA A 367 -4.99 -4.54 45.22
CA ALA A 367 -5.71 -4.08 46.40
C ALA A 367 -7.19 -3.69 46.14
N ALA A 368 -7.68 -3.68 44.89
CA ALA A 368 -9.06 -3.31 44.57
C ALA A 368 -9.80 -4.44 43.85
N ALA A 369 -11.01 -4.73 44.36
CA ALA A 369 -11.83 -5.93 44.13
C ALA A 369 -12.47 -6.06 42.72
N THR A 370 -11.82 -5.60 41.67
CA THR A 370 -12.24 -5.85 40.28
C THR A 370 -11.38 -6.96 39.66
N PRO A 371 -11.94 -8.15 39.43
CA PRO A 371 -11.22 -9.23 38.77
C PRO A 371 -10.83 -8.82 37.36
N VAL A 372 -9.53 -8.90 37.05
CA VAL A 372 -9.02 -8.82 35.69
C VAL A 372 -8.86 -10.26 35.20
N VAL A 373 -9.57 -10.60 34.13
CA VAL A 373 -9.33 -11.83 33.35
C VAL A 373 -8.05 -11.59 32.56
N VAL A 374 -6.99 -12.29 32.95
CA VAL A 374 -5.69 -12.15 32.28
C VAL A 374 -5.57 -13.11 31.11
N ILE A 375 -6.32 -14.21 31.09
CA ILE A 375 -6.44 -15.16 29.96
C ILE A 375 -7.89 -15.61 29.83
#